data_AF-A0A976QDM1-F1
#
_entry.id   AF-A0A976QDM1-F1
#
_cell.length_a   1.000
_cell.length_b   1.000
_cell.length_c   1.000
_cell.angle_alpha   90.00
_cell.angle_beta   90.00
_cell.angle_gamma   90.00
#
_symmetry.space_group_name_H-M   'P 1'
#
loop_
_entity.id
_entity.type
_entity.pdbx_description
1 polymer ?
#
loop_
_entity_poly.entity_id
_entity_poly.type
_entity_poly.pdbx_seq_one_letter_code
_entity_poly.pdbx_strand_id
1 'polypeptide(L)'
;MNSSEHEKTAVDWISSEADATESSKAHALKGPTFPLWYPPWASRLGDAYLGGTSVLFLLHGNVRDVVSLSPVSVDPKVSPNASSWGTLHDFLSRELFGRWDIVLGYDVGKGLRPFAGTDADRLRQMVQWLSARIGNASTWPREPDQAIAAIDSLLERNLIDPPEERKRIAIVLDYAQYLVPSGDAATASRSGAGRLVRLLSWAGNPLLRRVNVAIVLVADLMSEVHPRLLSNPSVTTLEVPLPEVNERQQFALAISSKSISDPVSRDAVIRTASLAGGLSLESLRAVLTLSAQGRTAPDGPEFIELKKQLIERACQGLIEFIQPRLTLDSVAGHSQAKSRLESDAKAIQRGQYESAPMGYLLCGPVGTGKSFLAECYAGSVGIPCAVLKNFRSKYVGETEGNLEHTLGVLRSLGPVVVIIDEADAALGNRESDGDSGTSARVFSMIARQMGDTRYRGKIVWMLLTSRPDLLPIDLKRQGRAEVHIPLFYPHDQTEFDAMFVAMAKKCKVKLAAGLPGPINVNLGLSGADIESVVLASRRIGLERAANQGHSAPDTITQDDLHAALDDFMPSAQGLEKEMQEISAVLECTEKRFLPERWKQKVSELEGRARLQERFAAIREILGTGK
;
A
#
# COMPACT_ATOMS: atom_id res chain seq x y z
N MET A 1 -27.60 -52.58 8.89
CA MET A 1 -26.25 -53.12 8.68
C MET A 1 -25.56 -52.21 7.67
N ASN A 2 -25.00 -51.10 8.18
CA ASN A 2 -23.55 -50.80 8.23
C ASN A 2 -22.92 -50.80 6.83
N SER A 3 -22.70 -49.66 6.15
CA SER A 3 -22.00 -48.40 6.53
C SER A 3 -20.50 -48.59 6.75
N SER A 4 -19.66 -48.12 5.81
CA SER A 4 -18.43 -47.34 6.07
C SER A 4 -17.67 -47.05 4.75
N GLU A 5 -18.12 -46.06 4.00
CA GLU A 5 -17.22 -45.24 3.17
C GLU A 5 -16.68 -44.14 4.09
N HIS A 6 -15.48 -44.33 4.64
CA HIS A 6 -14.78 -43.33 5.44
C HIS A 6 -13.64 -42.68 4.64
N GLU A 7 -13.81 -41.38 4.39
CA GLU A 7 -12.87 -40.34 4.84
C GLU A 7 -11.43 -40.40 4.28
N LYS A 8 -11.24 -39.86 3.07
CA LYS A 8 -9.91 -39.45 2.57
C LYS A 8 -9.56 -38.07 3.13
N THR A 9 -8.55 -38.02 3.99
CA THR A 9 -7.95 -36.83 4.59
C THR A 9 -6.95 -36.13 3.63
N ALA A 10 -6.72 -34.83 3.85
CA ALA A 10 -6.23 -33.85 2.88
C ALA A 10 -4.69 -33.78 2.62
N VAL A 11 -3.93 -34.89 2.56
CA VAL A 11 -2.45 -34.82 2.73
C VAL A 11 -1.57 -35.38 1.57
N ASP A 12 -2.07 -35.77 0.40
CA ASP A 12 -1.32 -36.62 -0.56
C ASP A 12 -0.61 -35.98 -1.77
N TRP A 13 0.24 -34.94 -1.66
CA TRP A 13 0.65 -34.23 -2.92
C TRP A 13 2.11 -33.78 -3.13
N ILE A 14 3.10 -34.21 -2.32
CA ILE A 14 4.55 -34.00 -2.64
C ILE A 14 5.32 -35.35 -2.71
N SER A 15 4.67 -36.41 -3.20
CA SER A 15 5.28 -37.75 -3.25
C SER A 15 5.00 -38.57 -4.51
N SER A 16 4.23 -38.06 -5.50
CA SER A 16 3.88 -38.86 -6.67
C SER A 16 4.66 -38.45 -7.92
N GLU A 17 5.95 -38.77 -7.98
CA GLU A 17 6.68 -39.01 -9.24
C GLU A 17 8.06 -39.61 -8.93
N ALA A 18 8.09 -40.89 -8.56
CA ALA A 18 9.32 -41.69 -8.54
C ALA A 18 9.12 -43.15 -8.98
N ASP A 19 7.89 -43.68 -9.02
CA ASP A 19 7.62 -45.03 -9.53
C ASP A 19 6.59 -45.00 -10.66
N ALA A 20 7.07 -44.96 -11.90
CA ALA A 20 6.24 -45.24 -13.07
C ALA A 20 6.88 -46.41 -13.85
N THR A 21 6.40 -47.61 -13.58
CA THR A 21 6.51 -48.74 -14.51
C THR A 21 5.52 -48.55 -15.66
N GLU A 22 5.96 -48.87 -16.86
CA GLU A 22 5.22 -48.73 -18.12
C GLU A 22 3.88 -49.47 -18.09
N SER A 23 2.77 -48.74 -18.02
CA SER A 23 1.54 -48.99 -18.79
C SER A 23 0.36 -48.16 -18.24
N SER A 24 0.11 -46.99 -18.83
CA SER A 24 -1.24 -46.52 -19.19
C SER A 24 -1.16 -45.10 -19.75
N LYS A 25 -1.20 -44.98 -21.08
CA LYS A 25 -1.38 -43.71 -21.79
C LYS A 25 -2.87 -43.37 -21.82
N ALA A 26 -3.26 -42.29 -21.15
CA ALA A 26 -4.27 -41.29 -21.56
C ALA A 26 -4.93 -40.61 -20.34
N HIS A 27 -4.19 -39.79 -19.58
CA HIS A 27 -4.77 -38.77 -18.71
C HIS A 27 -4.12 -37.43 -19.03
N ALA A 28 -4.95 -36.43 -19.28
CA ALA A 28 -4.53 -35.05 -19.49
C ALA A 28 -3.64 -34.59 -18.34
N LEU A 29 -2.53 -33.92 -18.67
CA LEU A 29 -1.56 -33.32 -17.75
C LEU A 29 -2.25 -32.33 -16.80
N LYS A 30 -2.79 -32.81 -15.69
CA LYS A 30 -3.11 -31.98 -14.52
C LYS A 30 -1.84 -31.91 -13.69
N GLY A 31 -1.22 -30.74 -13.65
CA GLY A 31 -0.14 -30.46 -12.70
C GLY A 31 -0.59 -30.67 -11.24
N PRO A 32 0.33 -30.67 -10.28
CA PRO A 32 0.03 -30.88 -8.87
C PRO A 32 -1.03 -29.88 -8.38
N THR A 33 -2.12 -30.37 -7.79
CA THR A 33 -3.20 -29.52 -7.26
C THR A 33 -3.03 -29.34 -5.75
N PHE A 34 -2.57 -28.16 -5.33
CA PHE A 34 -2.53 -27.76 -3.91
C PHE A 34 -3.94 -27.65 -3.32
N PRO A 35 -4.12 -27.82 -2.00
CA PRO A 35 -5.42 -27.61 -1.36
C PRO A 35 -5.93 -26.19 -1.65
N LEU A 36 -7.21 -26.07 -2.00
CA LEU A 36 -7.82 -24.77 -2.35
C LEU A 36 -7.76 -23.73 -1.21
N TRP A 37 -7.58 -24.19 0.04
CA TRP A 37 -7.45 -23.32 1.20
C TRP A 37 -6.04 -22.77 1.41
N TYR A 38 -5.02 -23.31 0.71
CA TYR A 38 -3.66 -22.79 0.82
C TYR A 38 -3.61 -21.34 0.36
N PRO A 39 -2.88 -20.48 1.08
CA PRO A 39 -2.62 -19.13 0.60
C PRO A 39 -1.98 -19.15 -0.80
N PRO A 40 -2.32 -18.20 -1.69
CA PRO A 40 -1.78 -18.18 -3.06
C PRO A 40 -0.25 -18.13 -3.12
N TRP A 41 0.42 -17.50 -2.14
CA TRP A 41 1.88 -17.47 -2.07
C TRP A 41 2.48 -18.86 -1.79
N ALA A 42 1.80 -19.69 -0.99
CA ALA A 42 2.23 -21.05 -0.65
C ALA A 42 2.09 -21.98 -1.85
N SER A 43 0.97 -21.86 -2.58
CA SER A 43 0.76 -22.61 -3.83
C SER A 43 1.83 -22.26 -4.87
N ARG A 44 2.14 -20.96 -5.05
CA ARG A 44 3.22 -20.52 -5.95
C ARG A 44 4.61 -21.02 -5.55
N LEU A 45 4.90 -21.10 -4.25
CA LEU A 45 6.14 -21.71 -3.76
C LEU A 45 6.21 -23.17 -4.18
N GLY A 46 5.15 -23.93 -3.93
CA GLY A 46 5.05 -25.33 -4.30
C GLY A 46 5.16 -25.54 -5.81
N ASP A 47 4.48 -24.73 -6.64
CA ASP A 47 4.58 -24.77 -8.10
C ASP A 47 6.03 -24.52 -8.58
N ALA A 48 6.71 -23.52 -8.04
CA ALA A 48 8.09 -23.19 -8.40
C ALA A 48 9.08 -24.28 -7.95
N TYR A 49 8.83 -24.91 -6.80
CA TYR A 49 9.60 -26.06 -6.35
C TYR A 49 9.40 -27.29 -7.25
N LEU A 50 8.14 -27.68 -7.50
CA LEU A 50 7.80 -28.88 -8.30
C LEU A 50 8.16 -28.70 -9.77
N GLY A 51 8.10 -27.47 -10.30
CA GLY A 51 8.60 -27.14 -11.63
C GLY A 51 10.13 -27.18 -11.75
N GLY A 52 10.86 -27.41 -10.66
CA GLY A 52 12.33 -27.44 -10.63
C GLY A 52 12.98 -26.09 -10.95
N THR A 53 12.22 -24.99 -10.89
CA THR A 53 12.70 -23.66 -11.27
C THR A 53 13.58 -23.05 -10.20
N SER A 54 13.32 -23.36 -8.92
CA SER A 54 14.07 -22.82 -7.79
C SER A 54 14.12 -23.79 -6.61
N VAL A 55 15.24 -23.78 -5.90
CA VAL A 55 15.41 -24.43 -4.59
C VAL A 55 15.52 -23.42 -3.45
N LEU A 56 15.80 -22.15 -3.78
CA LEU A 56 15.90 -21.05 -2.84
C LEU A 56 14.73 -20.08 -3.06
N PHE A 57 14.00 -19.81 -1.99
CA PHE A 57 12.83 -18.96 -1.96
C PHE A 57 13.05 -17.83 -0.97
N LEU A 58 12.61 -16.62 -1.27
CA LEU A 58 12.58 -15.50 -0.33
C LEU A 58 11.12 -15.09 -0.07
N LEU A 59 10.65 -15.31 1.15
CA LEU A 59 9.38 -14.80 1.64
C LEU A 59 9.57 -13.42 2.25
N HIS A 60 8.71 -12.46 1.88
CA HIS A 60 8.74 -11.09 2.40
C HIS A 60 7.34 -10.50 2.59
N GLY A 61 7.22 -9.37 3.29
CA GLY A 61 5.94 -8.71 3.57
C GLY A 61 5.36 -9.11 4.93
N ASN A 62 4.14 -9.65 4.96
CA ASN A 62 3.41 -9.98 6.19
C ASN A 62 3.88 -11.31 6.85
N VAL A 63 5.19 -11.56 6.89
CA VAL A 63 5.78 -12.85 7.32
C VAL A 63 5.76 -13.08 8.83
N ARG A 64 5.45 -12.05 9.62
CA ARG A 64 5.39 -12.10 11.10
C ARG A 64 3.97 -12.24 11.65
N ASP A 65 2.98 -12.30 10.77
CA ASP A 65 1.60 -12.51 11.14
C ASP A 65 1.28 -13.99 11.32
N VAL A 66 0.04 -14.27 11.70
CA VAL A 66 -0.48 -15.64 11.75
C VAL A 66 -1.12 -16.05 10.42
N VAL A 67 -1.01 -17.34 10.12
CA VAL A 67 -1.58 -17.98 8.92
C VAL A 67 -2.55 -19.06 9.36
N SER A 68 -3.59 -19.29 8.55
CA SER A 68 -4.53 -20.38 8.79
C SER A 68 -3.84 -21.73 8.64
N LEU A 69 -4.14 -22.65 9.56
CA LEU A 69 -3.64 -24.01 9.60
C LEU A 69 -4.80 -25.00 9.59
N SER A 70 -4.56 -26.17 9.02
CA SER A 70 -5.52 -27.26 9.09
C SER A 70 -5.80 -27.61 10.55
N PRO A 71 -7.08 -27.84 10.95
CA PRO A 71 -7.38 -28.26 12.31
C PRO A 71 -6.64 -29.56 12.66
N VAL A 72 -6.09 -29.60 13.86
CA VAL A 72 -5.48 -30.79 14.45
C VAL A 72 -6.62 -31.62 15.01
N SER A 73 -7.05 -32.68 14.33
CA SER A 73 -8.20 -33.48 14.74
C SER A 73 -8.02 -34.10 16.14
N VAL A 74 -8.66 -33.59 17.20
CA VAL A 74 -8.98 -34.35 18.44
C VAL A 74 -10.15 -33.68 19.22
N ASP A 75 -11.41 -33.88 18.81
CA ASP A 75 -12.60 -34.10 19.67
C ASP A 75 -13.88 -34.04 18.80
N PRO A 76 -14.76 -35.07 18.77
CA PRO A 76 -16.05 -34.99 18.07
C PRO A 76 -17.02 -33.93 18.65
N LYS A 77 -16.65 -33.27 19.76
CA LYS A 77 -17.39 -32.16 20.38
C LYS A 77 -16.91 -30.77 19.95
N VAL A 78 -15.78 -30.66 19.26
CA VAL A 78 -15.27 -29.39 18.73
C VAL A 78 -15.80 -29.23 17.31
N SER A 79 -16.47 -28.10 17.03
CA SER A 79 -17.08 -27.83 15.73
C SER A 79 -16.07 -28.05 14.58
N PRO A 80 -16.44 -28.75 13.51
CA PRO A 80 -15.59 -29.03 12.34
C PRO A 80 -15.09 -27.80 11.57
N ASN A 81 -15.47 -26.58 12.00
CA ASN A 81 -15.11 -25.29 11.42
C ASN A 81 -14.08 -24.49 12.25
N ALA A 82 -13.42 -25.09 13.25
CA ALA A 82 -12.41 -24.38 14.03
C ALA A 82 -11.07 -24.33 13.27
N SER A 83 -10.89 -23.32 12.40
CA SER A 83 -9.58 -23.02 11.83
C SER A 83 -8.58 -22.77 12.95
N SER A 84 -7.47 -23.52 12.96
CA SER A 84 -6.36 -23.22 13.85
C SER A 84 -5.47 -22.17 13.20
N TRP A 85 -4.77 -21.38 14.02
CA TRP A 85 -3.94 -20.28 13.55
C TRP A 85 -2.57 -20.43 14.16
N GLY A 86 -1.52 -20.26 13.36
CA GLY A 86 -0.14 -20.37 13.82
C GLY A 86 0.79 -19.46 13.03
N THR A 87 2.06 -19.52 13.37
CA THR A 87 3.09 -18.71 12.72
C THR A 87 3.37 -19.22 11.29
N LEU A 88 4.07 -18.41 10.49
CA LEU A 88 4.61 -18.86 9.21
C LEU A 88 5.44 -20.16 9.34
N HIS A 89 6.21 -20.31 10.43
CA HIS A 89 6.98 -21.53 10.71
C HIS A 89 6.09 -22.75 10.95
N ASP A 90 4.97 -22.56 11.65
CA ASP A 90 4.00 -23.65 11.86
C ASP A 90 3.39 -24.08 10.53
N PHE A 91 3.03 -23.13 9.67
CA PHE A 91 2.52 -23.41 8.33
C PHE A 91 3.57 -24.14 7.47
N LEU A 92 4.80 -23.63 7.41
CA LEU A 92 5.87 -24.25 6.63
C LEU A 92 6.19 -25.66 7.14
N SER A 93 6.31 -25.86 8.45
CA SER A 93 6.73 -27.15 9.02
C SER A 93 5.62 -28.21 9.08
N ARG A 94 4.36 -27.82 9.27
CA ARG A 94 3.21 -28.74 9.39
C ARG A 94 2.48 -28.96 8.07
N GLU A 95 2.28 -27.90 7.30
CA GLU A 95 1.47 -27.96 6.09
C GLU A 95 2.36 -28.20 4.88
N LEU A 96 3.24 -27.25 4.56
CA LEU A 96 4.02 -27.29 3.31
C LEU A 96 5.09 -28.39 3.31
N PHE A 97 5.84 -28.50 4.41
CA PHE A 97 6.90 -29.49 4.62
C PHE A 97 6.52 -30.55 5.66
N GLY A 98 5.23 -30.75 5.93
CA GLY A 98 4.72 -31.68 6.95
C GLY A 98 5.21 -33.12 6.79
N ARG A 99 5.40 -33.57 5.55
CA ARG A 99 5.86 -34.93 5.22
C ARG A 99 7.37 -35.03 4.98
N TRP A 100 8.12 -33.94 5.10
CA TRP A 100 9.55 -33.94 4.83
C TRP A 100 10.31 -34.51 6.03
N ASP A 101 11.43 -35.19 5.75
CA ASP A 101 12.19 -35.90 6.78
C ASP A 101 12.83 -34.92 7.77
N ILE A 102 13.33 -33.78 7.26
CA ILE A 102 13.98 -32.74 8.05
C ILE A 102 13.42 -31.38 7.67
N VAL A 103 12.95 -30.63 8.66
CA VAL A 103 12.72 -29.17 8.57
C VAL A 103 13.62 -28.52 9.61
N LEU A 104 14.73 -27.95 9.17
CA LEU A 104 15.68 -27.24 10.01
C LEU A 104 15.44 -25.76 9.83
N GLY A 105 15.47 -24.96 10.88
CA GLY A 105 15.61 -23.54 10.66
C GLY A 105 16.56 -22.87 11.62
N TYR A 106 16.83 -21.62 11.29
CA TYR A 106 17.85 -20.81 11.89
C TYR A 106 17.30 -19.43 12.16
N ASP A 107 17.50 -18.95 13.37
CA ASP A 107 17.15 -17.61 13.83
C ASP A 107 18.39 -17.05 14.54
N VAL A 108 18.82 -15.83 14.20
CA VAL A 108 20.05 -15.22 14.76
C VAL A 108 20.02 -15.16 16.29
N GLY A 109 18.83 -15.01 16.90
CA GLY A 109 18.65 -15.00 18.35
C GLY A 109 18.55 -16.39 18.99
N LYS A 110 18.20 -17.44 18.23
CA LYS A 110 17.93 -18.80 18.78
C LYS A 110 18.88 -19.88 18.29
N GLY A 111 19.62 -19.66 17.21
CA GLY A 111 20.46 -20.64 16.52
C GLY A 111 19.66 -21.65 15.70
N LEU A 112 20.31 -22.78 15.36
CA LEU A 112 19.70 -23.88 14.63
C LEU A 112 18.66 -24.62 15.49
N ARG A 113 17.51 -24.94 14.89
CA ARG A 113 16.43 -25.71 15.55
C ARG A 113 15.60 -26.53 14.55
N PRO A 114 15.29 -27.81 14.86
CA PRO A 114 14.33 -28.59 14.10
C PRO A 114 12.90 -28.12 14.35
N PHE A 115 12.07 -28.13 13.30
CA PHE A 115 10.65 -27.84 13.37
C PHE A 115 9.82 -29.06 12.96
N ALA A 116 9.31 -29.79 13.94
CA ALA A 116 8.46 -30.96 13.70
C ALA A 116 6.96 -30.65 13.83
N GLY A 117 6.58 -29.39 14.06
CA GLY A 117 5.21 -29.02 14.43
C GLY A 117 4.81 -29.65 15.76
N THR A 118 3.64 -30.30 15.80
CA THR A 118 3.10 -30.97 17.00
C THR A 118 3.51 -32.44 17.13
N ASP A 119 4.34 -32.96 16.21
CA ASP A 119 4.74 -34.37 16.18
C ASP A 119 6.04 -34.61 16.96
N ALA A 120 5.91 -35.18 18.16
CA ALA A 120 7.03 -35.48 19.03
C ALA A 120 7.94 -36.62 18.52
N ASP A 121 7.39 -37.56 17.75
CA ASP A 121 8.15 -38.71 17.22
C ASP A 121 9.01 -38.26 16.05
N ARG A 122 8.44 -37.46 15.16
CA ARG A 122 9.17 -36.77 14.09
C ARG A 122 10.30 -35.92 14.65
N LEU A 123 10.04 -35.15 15.73
CA LEU A 123 11.09 -34.35 16.38
C LEU A 123 12.27 -35.21 16.85
N ARG A 124 11.99 -36.34 17.51
CA ARG A 124 13.03 -37.27 17.99
C ARG A 124 13.87 -37.82 16.83
N GLN A 125 13.22 -38.25 15.74
CA GLN A 125 13.90 -38.74 14.55
C GLN A 125 14.78 -37.66 13.90
N MET A 126 14.26 -36.44 13.77
CA MET A 126 15.01 -35.29 13.24
C MET A 126 16.25 -34.99 14.07
N VAL A 127 16.09 -34.90 15.40
CA VAL A 127 17.21 -34.62 16.32
C VAL A 127 18.28 -35.72 16.26
N GLN A 128 17.86 -36.99 16.20
CA GLN A 128 18.80 -38.11 16.09
C GLN A 128 19.62 -38.04 14.80
N TRP A 129 18.96 -37.84 13.66
CA TRP A 129 19.62 -37.74 12.36
C TRP A 129 20.53 -36.50 12.26
N LEU A 130 20.05 -35.35 12.74
CA LEU A 130 20.85 -34.12 12.78
C LEU A 130 22.07 -34.28 13.69
N SER A 131 21.92 -34.92 14.85
CA SER A 131 23.02 -35.08 15.80
C SER A 131 24.16 -35.94 15.25
N ALA A 132 23.85 -36.93 14.42
CA ALA A 132 24.84 -37.74 13.73
C ALA A 132 25.65 -36.95 12.68
N ARG A 133 25.12 -35.83 12.17
CA ARG A 133 25.74 -35.06 11.08
C ARG A 133 26.39 -33.76 11.53
N ILE A 134 25.69 -32.97 12.34
CA ILE A 134 26.13 -31.64 12.79
C ILE A 134 26.48 -31.59 14.29
N GLY A 135 26.55 -32.75 14.95
CA GLY A 135 26.89 -32.86 16.37
C GLY A 135 25.68 -32.64 17.29
N ASN A 136 25.90 -32.74 18.60
CA ASN A 136 24.82 -32.65 19.58
C ASN A 136 24.07 -31.32 19.52
N ALA A 137 22.77 -31.35 19.82
CA ALA A 137 21.92 -30.15 19.79
C ALA A 137 22.43 -29.01 20.70
N SER A 138 23.09 -29.33 21.82
CA SER A 138 23.70 -28.34 22.72
C SER A 138 24.92 -27.62 22.12
N THR A 139 25.56 -28.20 21.10
CA THR A 139 26.75 -27.66 20.44
C THR A 139 26.45 -27.01 19.10
N TRP A 140 25.18 -26.94 18.69
CA TRP A 140 24.83 -26.35 17.41
C TRP A 140 25.18 -24.85 17.37
N PRO A 141 25.75 -24.38 16.25
CA PRO A 141 26.19 -23.00 16.12
C PRO A 141 25.02 -22.02 16.21
N ARG A 142 25.25 -20.92 16.92
CA ARG A 142 24.36 -19.76 16.96
C ARG A 142 24.83 -18.64 16.03
N GLU A 143 26.13 -18.51 15.83
CA GLU A 143 26.70 -17.49 14.94
C GLU A 143 26.32 -17.77 13.47
N PRO A 144 25.93 -16.74 12.70
CA PRO A 144 25.46 -16.91 11.32
C PRO A 144 26.44 -17.64 10.41
N ASP A 145 27.72 -17.29 10.45
CA ASP A 145 28.72 -17.89 9.54
C ASP A 145 28.92 -19.38 9.81
N GLN A 146 28.92 -19.76 11.09
CA GLN A 146 29.06 -21.14 11.53
C GLN A 146 27.79 -21.95 11.25
N ALA A 147 26.61 -21.36 11.46
CA ALA A 147 25.33 -22.01 11.18
C ALA A 147 25.15 -22.29 9.69
N ILE A 148 25.44 -21.31 8.84
CA ILE A 148 25.41 -21.49 7.38
C ILE A 148 26.44 -22.55 6.93
N ALA A 149 27.63 -22.60 7.53
CA ALA A 149 28.63 -23.64 7.23
C ALA A 149 28.18 -25.05 7.68
N ALA A 150 27.52 -25.16 8.83
CA ALA A 150 26.97 -26.42 9.31
C ALA A 150 25.84 -26.93 8.40
N ILE A 151 24.98 -26.02 7.93
CA ILE A 151 23.96 -26.31 6.92
C ILE A 151 24.59 -26.77 5.60
N ASP A 152 25.61 -26.07 5.12
CA ASP A 152 26.34 -26.43 3.90
C ASP A 152 26.85 -27.87 3.98
N SER A 153 27.53 -28.20 5.08
CA SER A 153 28.04 -29.54 5.36
C SER A 153 26.92 -30.59 5.45
N LEU A 154 25.75 -30.23 6.00
CA LEU A 154 24.58 -31.10 6.07
C LEU A 154 24.06 -31.45 4.67
N LEU A 155 23.91 -30.43 3.82
CA LEU A 155 23.43 -30.57 2.45
C LEU A 155 24.40 -31.38 1.59
N GLU A 156 25.70 -31.09 1.67
CA GLU A 156 26.74 -31.84 0.95
C GLU A 156 26.74 -33.32 1.34
N ARG A 157 26.69 -33.63 2.64
CA ARG A 157 26.62 -35.03 3.09
C ARG A 157 25.36 -35.73 2.60
N ASN A 158 24.21 -35.04 2.57
CA ASN A 158 22.96 -35.60 2.05
C ASN A 158 23.02 -35.85 0.53
N LEU A 159 23.79 -35.07 -0.23
CA LEU A 159 24.03 -35.31 -1.66
C LEU A 159 24.90 -36.55 -1.91
N ILE A 160 25.87 -36.80 -1.03
CA ILE A 160 26.79 -37.94 -1.12
C ILE A 160 26.12 -39.26 -0.75
N ASP A 161 25.13 -39.24 0.15
CA ASP A 161 24.42 -40.45 0.56
C ASP A 161 23.78 -41.18 -0.64
N PRO A 162 23.68 -42.52 -0.58
CA PRO A 162 22.94 -43.32 -1.56
C PRO A 162 21.50 -42.80 -1.74
N PRO A 163 20.91 -42.84 -2.95
CA PRO A 163 19.58 -42.29 -3.22
C PRO A 163 18.48 -42.70 -2.23
N GLU A 164 18.51 -43.95 -1.76
CA GLU A 164 17.60 -44.55 -0.79
C GLU A 164 17.74 -44.01 0.65
N GLU A 165 18.91 -43.47 1.00
CA GLU A 165 19.18 -42.90 2.33
C GLU A 165 19.00 -41.37 2.37
N ARG A 166 18.89 -40.73 1.19
CA ARG A 166 18.73 -39.28 1.07
C ARG A 166 17.46 -38.82 1.76
N LYS A 167 17.60 -37.79 2.59
CA LYS A 167 16.49 -37.15 3.28
C LYS A 167 15.97 -35.97 2.46
N ARG A 168 14.66 -35.73 2.57
CA ARG A 168 14.02 -34.51 2.10
C ARG A 168 14.23 -33.42 3.15
N ILE A 169 14.90 -32.34 2.78
CA ILE A 169 15.39 -31.32 3.72
C ILE A 169 14.83 -29.95 3.37
N ALA A 170 14.00 -29.39 4.25
CA ALA A 170 13.60 -28.00 4.21
C ALA A 170 14.45 -27.19 5.18
N ILE A 171 14.96 -26.04 4.74
CA ILE A 171 15.75 -25.12 5.54
C ILE A 171 15.03 -23.77 5.61
N VAL A 172 14.68 -23.30 6.80
CA VAL A 172 14.02 -22.01 7.01
C VAL A 172 14.96 -21.05 7.72
N LEU A 173 15.41 -20.01 7.02
CA LEU A 173 16.35 -19.02 7.53
C LEU A 173 15.60 -17.72 7.85
N ASP A 174 15.37 -17.45 9.14
CA ASP A 174 14.76 -16.22 9.62
C ASP A 174 15.73 -15.04 9.54
N TYR A 175 15.15 -13.84 9.42
CA TYR A 175 15.86 -12.57 9.41
C TYR A 175 16.96 -12.53 8.35
N ALA A 176 16.60 -12.80 7.10
CA ALA A 176 17.54 -12.82 5.99
C ALA A 176 18.30 -11.49 5.83
N GLN A 177 17.71 -10.36 6.28
CA GLN A 177 18.38 -9.07 6.35
C GLN A 177 19.61 -9.04 7.26
N TYR A 178 19.69 -9.89 8.30
CA TYR A 178 20.88 -10.02 9.15
C TYR A 178 21.85 -11.09 8.66
N LEU A 179 21.38 -12.01 7.83
CA LEU A 179 22.20 -13.05 7.20
C LEU A 179 22.98 -12.50 6.00
N VAL A 180 22.30 -11.76 5.14
CA VAL A 180 22.82 -11.18 3.90
C VAL A 180 22.23 -9.78 3.71
N PRO A 181 22.65 -8.80 4.53
CA PRO A 181 22.11 -7.44 4.50
C PRO A 181 22.31 -6.76 3.14
N SER A 182 21.41 -5.83 2.84
CA SER A 182 21.62 -4.80 1.82
C SER A 182 22.82 -3.92 2.20
N GLY A 183 23.84 -3.88 1.35
CA GLY A 183 25.04 -3.07 1.56
C GLY A 183 26.02 -3.27 0.41
N ASP A 184 26.96 -2.34 0.23
CA ASP A 184 27.96 -2.47 -0.80
C ASP A 184 28.93 -3.60 -0.45
N ALA A 185 29.29 -4.43 -1.44
CA ALA A 185 30.22 -5.55 -1.24
C ALA A 185 31.59 -5.07 -0.75
N ALA A 186 31.92 -3.79 -0.94
CA ALA A 186 33.13 -3.13 -0.47
C ALA A 186 33.12 -2.81 1.05
N THR A 187 31.95 -2.57 1.65
CA THR A 187 31.78 -2.27 3.09
C THR A 187 31.24 -3.45 3.89
N ALA A 188 30.71 -4.48 3.22
CA ALA A 188 30.37 -5.74 3.86
C ALA A 188 31.60 -6.35 4.54
N SER A 189 31.48 -6.72 5.81
CA SER A 189 32.50 -7.52 6.49
C SER A 189 32.81 -8.77 5.67
N ARG A 190 34.07 -9.23 5.66
CA ARG A 190 34.48 -10.48 4.95
C ARG A 190 33.55 -11.68 5.25
N SER A 191 32.92 -11.70 6.42
CA SER A 191 31.90 -12.69 6.81
C SER A 191 30.58 -12.60 6.02
N GLY A 192 30.06 -11.39 5.76
CA GLY A 192 28.82 -11.20 4.99
C GLY A 192 28.93 -11.70 3.55
N ALA A 193 30.08 -11.47 2.91
CA ALA A 193 30.35 -11.96 1.56
C ALA A 193 30.36 -13.50 1.48
N GLY A 194 30.94 -14.18 2.47
CA GLY A 194 30.97 -15.65 2.53
C GLY A 194 29.57 -16.27 2.60
N ARG A 195 28.68 -15.69 3.43
CA ARG A 195 27.28 -16.12 3.52
C ARG A 195 26.53 -15.93 2.20
N LEU A 196 26.68 -14.77 1.56
CA LEU A 196 26.08 -14.50 0.27
C LEU A 196 26.52 -15.49 -0.82
N VAL A 197 27.83 -15.76 -0.91
CA VAL A 197 28.38 -16.70 -1.90
C VAL A 197 27.81 -18.11 -1.70
N ARG A 198 27.68 -18.58 -0.45
CA ARG A 198 27.07 -19.88 -0.14
C ARG A 198 25.60 -19.94 -0.56
N LEU A 199 24.80 -18.93 -0.22
CA LEU A 199 23.38 -18.89 -0.65
C LEU A 199 23.24 -18.87 -2.18
N LEU A 200 24.08 -18.10 -2.88
CA LEU A 200 24.09 -18.07 -4.35
C LEU A 200 24.54 -19.42 -4.95
N SER A 201 25.52 -20.08 -4.32
CA SER A 201 25.96 -21.42 -4.70
C SER A 201 24.82 -22.43 -4.55
N TRP A 202 24.08 -22.39 -3.44
CA TRP A 202 22.92 -23.26 -3.24
C TRP A 202 21.83 -23.03 -4.28
N ALA A 203 21.48 -21.77 -4.57
CA ALA A 203 20.47 -21.43 -5.58
C ALA A 203 20.87 -21.93 -6.99
N GLY A 204 22.16 -21.82 -7.34
CA GLY A 204 22.70 -22.25 -8.63
C GLY A 204 22.98 -23.75 -8.75
N ASN A 205 22.98 -24.52 -7.65
CA ASN A 205 23.41 -25.91 -7.66
C ASN A 205 22.33 -26.83 -8.29
N PRO A 206 22.57 -27.44 -9.46
CA PRO A 206 21.58 -28.30 -10.12
C PRO A 206 21.37 -29.63 -9.38
N LEU A 207 22.31 -30.08 -8.55
CA LEU A 207 22.16 -31.30 -7.76
C LEU A 207 21.16 -31.10 -6.63
N LEU A 208 21.18 -29.93 -5.98
CA LEU A 208 20.17 -29.58 -4.97
C LEU A 208 18.76 -29.48 -5.54
N ARG A 209 18.60 -29.26 -6.86
CA ARG A 209 17.29 -29.28 -7.54
C ARG A 209 16.79 -30.69 -7.81
N ARG A 210 17.71 -31.65 -7.94
CA ARG A 210 17.40 -33.06 -8.19
C ARG A 210 17.19 -33.86 -6.92
N VAL A 211 17.67 -33.33 -5.80
CA VAL A 211 17.42 -33.86 -4.46
C VAL A 211 16.32 -33.02 -3.83
N ASN A 212 15.47 -33.63 -3.01
CA ASN A 212 14.33 -32.96 -2.41
C ASN A 212 14.75 -31.96 -1.32
N VAL A 213 15.30 -30.80 -1.73
CA VAL A 213 15.81 -29.75 -0.86
C VAL A 213 15.08 -28.44 -1.19
N ALA A 214 14.57 -27.78 -0.15
CA ALA A 214 13.99 -26.45 -0.25
C ALA A 214 14.61 -25.53 0.80
N ILE A 215 15.00 -24.32 0.39
CA ILE A 215 15.60 -23.31 1.25
C ILE A 215 14.72 -22.08 1.21
N VAL A 216 14.15 -21.70 2.35
CA VAL A 216 13.22 -20.59 2.51
C VAL A 216 13.88 -19.52 3.38
N LEU A 217 14.21 -18.39 2.77
CA LEU A 217 14.65 -17.18 3.45
C LEU A 217 13.41 -16.37 3.86
N VAL A 218 13.42 -15.79 5.05
CA VAL A 218 12.35 -14.93 5.55
C VAL A 218 12.92 -13.55 5.89
N ALA A 219 12.42 -12.51 5.22
CA ALA A 219 12.75 -11.11 5.49
C ALA A 219 11.47 -10.29 5.69
N ASP A 220 11.54 -9.18 6.42
CA ASP A 220 10.38 -8.30 6.55
C ASP A 220 10.21 -7.46 5.27
N LEU A 221 11.33 -6.93 4.73
CA LEU A 221 11.38 -6.16 3.49
C LEU A 221 12.37 -6.77 2.49
N MET A 222 12.05 -6.72 1.19
CA MET A 222 13.00 -7.17 0.16
C MET A 222 14.24 -6.28 0.10
N SER A 223 14.07 -4.97 0.26
CA SER A 223 15.16 -3.99 0.14
C SER A 223 16.25 -4.14 1.18
N GLU A 224 15.99 -4.84 2.29
CA GLU A 224 16.96 -5.13 3.35
C GLU A 224 17.84 -6.34 3.03
N VAL A 225 17.52 -7.09 1.97
CA VAL A 225 18.27 -8.27 1.52
C VAL A 225 19.21 -7.90 0.38
N HIS A 226 20.38 -8.54 0.34
CA HIS A 226 21.43 -8.23 -0.61
C HIS A 226 20.95 -8.32 -2.09
N PRO A 227 21.13 -7.27 -2.92
CA PRO A 227 20.57 -7.20 -4.29
C PRO A 227 21.00 -8.34 -5.23
N ARG A 228 22.25 -8.83 -5.13
CA ARG A 228 22.72 -9.97 -5.94
C ARG A 228 21.92 -11.26 -5.73
N LEU A 229 21.32 -11.43 -4.56
CA LEU A 229 20.46 -12.58 -4.29
C LEU A 229 19.10 -12.39 -4.96
N LEU A 230 18.55 -11.18 -4.88
CA LEU A 230 17.26 -10.82 -5.48
C LEU A 230 17.30 -10.83 -7.02
N SER A 231 18.44 -10.48 -7.62
CA SER A 231 18.62 -10.49 -9.07
C SER A 231 19.01 -11.86 -9.65
N ASN A 232 19.21 -12.87 -8.80
CA ASN A 232 19.57 -14.21 -9.26
C ASN A 232 18.31 -14.94 -9.79
N PRO A 233 18.30 -15.40 -11.05
CA PRO A 233 17.13 -16.07 -11.65
C PRO A 233 16.75 -17.40 -10.99
N SER A 234 17.63 -17.97 -10.16
CA SER A 234 17.39 -19.21 -9.44
C SER A 234 16.77 -19.00 -8.05
N VAL A 235 16.54 -17.74 -7.68
CA VAL A 235 15.89 -17.34 -6.43
C VAL A 235 14.47 -16.88 -6.77
N THR A 236 13.47 -17.53 -6.18
CA THR A 236 12.07 -17.13 -6.33
C THR A 236 11.65 -16.24 -5.16
N THR A 237 11.25 -15.00 -5.43
CA THR A 237 10.76 -14.06 -4.41
C THR A 237 9.23 -14.10 -4.33
N LEU A 238 8.68 -14.22 -3.12
CA LEU A 238 7.24 -14.35 -2.89
C LEU A 238 6.79 -13.39 -1.78
N GLU A 239 5.86 -12.52 -2.14
CA GLU A 239 5.19 -11.64 -1.20
C GLU A 239 4.11 -12.41 -0.43
N VAL A 240 4.18 -12.35 0.91
CA VAL A 240 3.10 -12.73 1.83
C VAL A 240 2.24 -11.49 2.05
N PRO A 241 1.01 -11.44 1.51
CA PRO A 241 0.16 -10.26 1.61
C PRO A 241 -0.44 -10.11 3.01
N LEU A 242 -0.93 -8.90 3.32
CA LEU A 242 -1.83 -8.70 4.45
C LEU A 242 -3.13 -9.51 4.27
N PRO A 243 -3.78 -9.93 5.37
CA PRO A 243 -4.92 -10.84 5.31
C PRO A 243 -6.09 -10.22 4.56
N GLU A 244 -6.79 -11.00 3.75
CA GLU A 244 -8.01 -10.55 3.06
C GLU A 244 -9.21 -10.46 4.02
N VAL A 245 -10.31 -9.86 3.55
CA VAL A 245 -11.54 -9.67 4.36
C VAL A 245 -12.04 -11.00 4.93
N ASN A 246 -12.03 -12.08 4.13
CA ASN A 246 -12.48 -13.40 4.56
C ASN A 246 -11.57 -14.00 5.64
N GLU A 247 -10.25 -13.89 5.49
CA GLU A 247 -9.28 -14.37 6.48
C GLU A 247 -9.42 -13.61 7.81
N ARG A 248 -9.55 -12.28 7.75
CA ARG A 248 -9.82 -11.44 8.94
C ARG A 248 -11.11 -11.84 9.63
N GLN A 249 -12.17 -12.12 8.88
CA GLN A 249 -13.46 -12.52 9.44
C GLN A 249 -13.36 -13.89 10.13
N GLN A 250 -12.75 -14.88 9.48
CA GLN A 250 -12.54 -16.20 10.08
C GLN A 250 -11.71 -16.12 11.35
N PHE A 251 -10.63 -15.34 11.33
CA PHE A 251 -9.77 -15.14 12.48
C PHE A 251 -10.50 -14.45 13.64
N ALA A 252 -11.19 -13.35 13.36
CA ALA A 252 -11.93 -12.58 14.36
C ALA A 252 -13.01 -13.45 15.04
N LEU A 253 -13.76 -14.24 14.26
CA LEU A 253 -14.73 -15.17 14.79
C LEU A 253 -14.08 -16.28 15.63
N ALA A 254 -12.92 -16.81 15.20
CA ALA A 254 -12.22 -17.86 15.92
C ALA A 254 -11.75 -17.38 17.30
N ILE A 255 -11.14 -16.20 17.40
CA ILE A 255 -10.64 -15.67 18.68
C ILE A 255 -11.77 -15.23 19.63
N SER A 256 -12.88 -14.73 19.09
CA SER A 256 -14.01 -14.25 19.89
C SER A 256 -14.99 -15.36 20.29
N SER A 257 -14.89 -16.56 19.70
CA SER A 257 -15.77 -17.71 20.02
C SER A 257 -15.81 -18.11 21.50
N LYS A 258 -14.76 -17.79 22.28
CA LYS A 258 -14.70 -18.05 23.74
C LYS A 258 -15.45 -17.01 24.58
N SER A 259 -15.80 -15.86 24.01
CA SER A 259 -16.40 -14.71 24.71
C SER A 259 -17.76 -14.28 24.14
N ILE A 260 -18.16 -14.77 22.96
CA ILE A 260 -19.43 -14.45 22.31
C ILE A 260 -20.50 -15.47 22.72
N SER A 261 -21.47 -15.05 23.53
CA SER A 261 -22.72 -15.77 23.79
C SER A 261 -23.93 -15.21 23.04
N ASP A 262 -23.82 -14.02 22.44
CA ASP A 262 -24.94 -13.26 21.82
C ASP A 262 -24.75 -13.06 20.30
N PRO A 263 -25.77 -13.35 19.45
CA PRO A 263 -25.78 -13.00 18.01
C PRO A 263 -25.37 -11.56 17.68
N VAL A 264 -25.76 -10.57 18.49
CA VAL A 264 -25.44 -9.14 18.25
C VAL A 264 -23.93 -8.89 18.32
N SER A 265 -23.23 -9.63 19.19
CA SER A 265 -21.77 -9.55 19.33
C SER A 265 -21.05 -10.21 18.14
N ARG A 266 -21.64 -11.24 17.53
CA ARG A 266 -21.09 -11.90 16.34
C ARG A 266 -21.10 -10.98 15.11
N ASP A 267 -22.22 -10.29 14.88
CA ASP A 267 -22.33 -9.37 13.74
C ASP A 267 -21.38 -8.16 13.89
N ALA A 268 -21.20 -7.67 15.12
CA ALA A 268 -20.20 -6.64 15.40
C ALA A 268 -18.79 -7.10 15.02
N VAL A 269 -18.41 -8.32 15.39
CA VAL A 269 -17.09 -8.88 15.02
C VAL A 269 -16.91 -9.04 13.51
N ILE A 270 -17.95 -9.44 12.78
CA ILE A 270 -17.91 -9.52 11.30
C ILE A 270 -17.73 -8.13 10.68
N ARG A 271 -18.46 -7.12 11.19
CA ARG A 271 -18.30 -5.72 10.77
C ARG A 271 -16.90 -5.21 11.07
N THR A 272 -16.37 -5.46 12.27
CA THR A 272 -15.00 -5.11 12.65
C THR A 272 -13.97 -5.70 11.69
N ALA A 273 -14.07 -6.99 11.35
CA ALA A 273 -13.17 -7.64 10.40
C ALA A 273 -13.21 -7.01 8.99
N SER A 274 -14.40 -6.57 8.57
CA SER A 274 -14.59 -5.85 7.31
C SER A 274 -13.95 -4.47 7.36
N LEU A 275 -14.07 -3.76 8.50
CA LEU A 275 -13.46 -2.47 8.74
C LEU A 275 -11.95 -2.56 9.04
N ALA A 276 -11.40 -3.74 9.32
CA ALA A 276 -9.99 -3.95 9.70
C ALA A 276 -9.01 -4.04 8.51
N GLY A 277 -9.41 -3.63 7.30
CA GLY A 277 -8.48 -3.52 6.16
C GLY A 277 -7.24 -2.70 6.51
N GLY A 278 -6.05 -3.14 6.07
CA GLY A 278 -4.78 -2.52 6.46
C GLY A 278 -4.11 -3.11 7.70
N LEU A 279 -4.79 -3.95 8.48
CA LEU A 279 -4.24 -4.56 9.69
C LEU A 279 -3.78 -6.01 9.46
N SER A 280 -2.70 -6.40 10.15
CA SER A 280 -2.36 -7.81 10.37
C SER A 280 -3.37 -8.49 11.31
N LEU A 281 -3.45 -9.82 11.29
CA LEU A 281 -4.32 -10.58 12.18
C LEU A 281 -3.91 -10.40 13.65
N GLU A 282 -2.61 -10.34 13.97
CA GLU A 282 -2.17 -10.01 15.33
C GLU A 282 -2.58 -8.59 15.76
N SER A 283 -2.51 -7.61 14.86
CA SER A 283 -3.01 -6.26 15.16
C SER A 283 -4.53 -6.26 15.40
N LEU A 284 -5.29 -7.01 14.58
CA LEU A 284 -6.73 -7.21 14.78
C LEU A 284 -7.03 -7.90 16.12
N ARG A 285 -6.24 -8.90 16.53
CA ARG A 285 -6.36 -9.53 17.85
C ARG A 285 -6.16 -8.52 18.97
N ALA A 286 -5.11 -7.70 18.89
CA ALA A 286 -4.84 -6.68 19.90
C ALA A 286 -6.01 -5.72 20.05
N VAL A 287 -6.55 -5.24 18.92
CA VAL A 287 -7.71 -4.34 18.90
C VAL A 287 -8.95 -5.00 19.51
N LEU A 288 -9.31 -6.22 19.08
CA LEU A 288 -10.47 -6.94 19.61
C LEU A 288 -10.33 -7.25 21.12
N THR A 289 -9.12 -7.56 21.58
CA THR A 289 -8.83 -7.81 23.00
C THR A 289 -9.00 -6.53 23.83
N LEU A 290 -8.51 -5.39 23.34
CA LEU A 290 -8.66 -4.11 24.02
C LEU A 290 -10.12 -3.66 24.09
N SER A 291 -10.89 -3.80 23.00
CA SER A 291 -12.33 -3.50 23.01
C SER A 291 -13.09 -4.38 24.00
N ALA A 292 -12.75 -5.67 24.10
CA ALA A 292 -13.35 -6.58 25.07
C ALA A 292 -13.03 -6.18 26.52
N GLN A 293 -11.81 -5.74 26.81
CA GLN A 293 -11.40 -5.25 28.14
C GLN A 293 -12.06 -3.92 28.50
N GLY A 294 -12.12 -2.98 27.56
CA GLY A 294 -12.74 -1.66 27.73
C GLY A 294 -14.27 -1.68 27.73
N ARG A 295 -14.89 -2.82 27.38
CA ARG A 295 -16.34 -2.97 27.12
C ARG A 295 -16.86 -1.99 26.07
N THR A 296 -16.01 -1.61 25.12
CA THR A 296 -16.39 -0.73 24.01
C THR A 296 -16.70 -1.58 22.78
N ALA A 297 -17.58 -1.05 21.91
CA ALA A 297 -17.97 -1.76 20.71
C ALA A 297 -16.76 -1.94 19.79
N PRO A 298 -16.50 -3.16 19.27
CA PRO A 298 -15.32 -3.43 18.45
C PRO A 298 -15.38 -2.77 17.06
N ASP A 299 -16.50 -2.14 16.70
CA ASP A 299 -16.75 -1.38 15.48
C ASP A 299 -16.99 0.12 15.73
N GLY A 300 -16.69 0.61 16.95
CA GLY A 300 -16.91 1.99 17.38
C GLY A 300 -15.86 3.01 16.91
N PRO A 301 -15.99 4.29 17.30
CA PRO A 301 -15.05 5.36 16.93
C PRO A 301 -13.64 5.12 17.49
N GLU A 302 -13.50 4.51 18.66
CA GLU A 302 -12.21 4.13 19.24
C GLU A 302 -11.47 3.11 18.37
N PHE A 303 -12.20 2.15 17.76
CA PHE A 303 -11.62 1.19 16.83
C PHE A 303 -11.03 1.90 15.61
N ILE A 304 -11.76 2.88 15.04
CA ILE A 304 -11.32 3.63 13.86
C ILE A 304 -10.02 4.40 14.17
N GLU A 305 -9.95 5.04 15.33
CA GLU A 305 -8.77 5.80 15.75
C GLU A 305 -7.58 4.89 16.03
N LEU A 306 -7.78 3.78 16.76
CA LEU A 306 -6.71 2.82 17.01
C LEU A 306 -6.20 2.17 15.71
N LYS A 307 -7.11 1.79 14.82
CA LYS A 307 -6.78 1.29 13.48
C LYS A 307 -5.92 2.30 12.73
N LYS A 308 -6.32 3.57 12.70
CA LYS A 308 -5.55 4.64 12.06
C LYS A 308 -4.13 4.69 12.60
N GLN A 309 -3.96 4.74 13.92
CA GLN A 309 -2.65 4.82 14.56
C GLN A 309 -1.76 3.61 14.25
N LEU A 310 -2.32 2.40 14.26
CA LEU A 310 -1.59 1.17 13.94
C LEU A 310 -1.10 1.18 12.49
N ILE A 311 -1.93 1.62 11.54
CA ILE A 311 -1.54 1.67 10.13
C ILE A 311 -0.50 2.75 9.88
N GLU A 312 -0.65 3.95 10.44
CA GLU A 312 0.32 5.04 10.27
C GLU A 312 1.69 4.65 10.85
N ARG A 313 1.70 3.93 11.97
CA ARG A 313 2.92 3.38 12.57
C ARG A 313 3.55 2.30 11.70
N ALA A 314 2.74 1.39 11.14
CA ALA A 314 3.23 0.35 10.22
C ALA A 314 3.84 0.96 8.94
N CYS A 315 3.24 2.04 8.43
CA CYS A 315 3.77 2.77 7.27
C CYS A 315 4.92 3.73 7.61
N GLN A 316 5.45 3.71 8.83
CA GLN A 316 6.56 4.56 9.30
C GLN A 316 6.37 6.06 9.01
N GLY A 317 5.12 6.53 9.04
CA GLY A 317 4.77 7.93 8.75
C GLY A 317 4.87 8.35 7.28
N LEU A 318 4.96 7.41 6.33
CA LEU A 318 4.83 7.69 4.89
C LEU A 318 3.39 8.02 4.48
N ILE A 319 2.40 7.55 5.24
CA ILE A 319 0.98 7.87 5.04
C ILE A 319 0.47 8.67 6.24
N GLU A 320 -0.41 9.64 5.93
CA GLU A 320 -1.33 10.24 6.89
C GLU A 320 -2.77 10.00 6.45
N PHE A 321 -3.59 9.49 7.37
CA PHE A 321 -5.02 9.31 7.10
C PHE A 321 -5.80 10.57 7.47
N ILE A 322 -6.46 11.11 6.46
CA ILE A 322 -7.45 12.17 6.60
C ILE A 322 -8.82 11.50 6.72
N GLN A 323 -9.59 11.89 7.74
CA GLN A 323 -11.01 11.58 7.80
C GLN A 323 -11.77 12.64 7.00
N PRO A 324 -12.36 12.29 5.85
CA PRO A 324 -13.14 13.25 5.09
C PRO A 324 -14.38 13.65 5.89
N ARG A 325 -14.55 14.95 6.14
CA ARG A 325 -15.73 15.49 6.85
C ARG A 325 -16.75 16.14 5.91
N LEU A 326 -16.34 16.43 4.68
CA LEU A 326 -17.09 17.20 3.71
C LEU A 326 -17.22 16.41 2.41
N THR A 327 -18.26 16.73 1.65
CA THR A 327 -18.56 16.16 0.34
C THR A 327 -18.33 17.21 -0.76
N LEU A 328 -18.45 16.79 -2.02
CA LEU A 328 -18.31 17.66 -3.20
C LEU A 328 -19.30 18.84 -3.21
N ASP A 329 -20.41 18.75 -2.47
CA ASP A 329 -21.36 19.85 -2.27
C ASP A 329 -20.72 21.07 -1.59
N SER A 330 -19.65 20.85 -0.82
CA SER A 330 -18.92 21.91 -0.13
C SER A 330 -17.93 22.65 -1.04
N VAL A 331 -17.69 22.14 -2.25
CA VAL A 331 -16.79 22.77 -3.22
C VAL A 331 -17.57 23.78 -4.06
N ALA A 332 -17.14 25.04 -4.03
CA ALA A 332 -17.68 26.09 -4.89
C ALA A 332 -17.10 26.02 -6.32
N GLY A 333 -17.91 26.37 -7.32
CA GLY A 333 -17.49 26.37 -8.73
C GLY A 333 -17.24 24.98 -9.32
N HIS A 334 -16.50 24.93 -10.43
CA HIS A 334 -16.03 23.71 -11.10
C HIS A 334 -17.11 22.66 -11.38
N SER A 335 -18.32 23.10 -11.78
CA SER A 335 -19.52 22.26 -11.92
C SER A 335 -19.30 20.98 -12.74
N GLN A 336 -18.58 21.08 -13.86
CA GLN A 336 -18.28 19.94 -14.73
C GLN A 336 -17.30 18.94 -14.10
N ALA A 337 -16.30 19.42 -13.36
CA ALA A 337 -15.39 18.57 -12.62
C ALA A 337 -16.12 17.84 -11.48
N LYS A 338 -16.94 18.56 -10.71
CA LYS A 338 -17.76 17.98 -9.65
C LYS A 338 -18.72 16.92 -10.18
N SER A 339 -19.42 17.21 -11.28
CA SER A 339 -20.34 16.25 -11.92
C SER A 339 -19.63 14.96 -12.34
N ARG A 340 -18.42 15.07 -12.91
CA ARG A 340 -17.60 13.89 -13.24
C ARG A 340 -17.22 13.10 -11.99
N LEU A 341 -16.67 13.78 -10.98
CA LEU A 341 -16.26 13.16 -9.73
C LEU A 341 -17.44 12.51 -8.99
N GLU A 342 -18.61 13.13 -8.95
CA GLU A 342 -19.83 12.57 -8.36
C GLU A 342 -20.31 11.31 -9.09
N SER A 343 -20.25 11.30 -10.42
CA SER A 343 -20.60 10.13 -11.22
C SER A 343 -19.71 8.94 -10.85
N ASP A 344 -18.41 9.17 -10.80
CA ASP A 344 -17.44 8.12 -10.51
C ASP A 344 -17.52 7.69 -9.04
N ALA A 345 -17.83 8.61 -8.12
CA ALA A 345 -18.10 8.29 -6.73
C ALA A 345 -19.31 7.36 -6.56
N LYS A 346 -20.42 7.65 -7.26
CA LYS A 346 -21.62 6.80 -7.27
C LYS A 346 -21.33 5.42 -7.87
N ALA A 347 -20.46 5.33 -8.88
CA ALA A 347 -20.06 4.06 -9.45
C ALA A 347 -19.29 3.20 -8.44
N ILE A 348 -18.32 3.78 -7.73
CA ILE A 348 -17.54 3.10 -6.68
C ILE A 348 -18.46 2.62 -5.54
N GLN A 349 -19.40 3.46 -5.10
CA GLN A 349 -20.39 3.08 -4.07
C GLN A 349 -21.26 1.89 -4.46
N ARG A 350 -21.55 1.76 -5.76
CA ARG A 350 -22.31 0.62 -6.32
C ARG A 350 -21.44 -0.61 -6.60
N GLY A 351 -20.14 -0.57 -6.30
CA GLY A 351 -19.19 -1.63 -6.63
C GLY A 351 -18.86 -1.73 -8.12
N GLN A 352 -19.22 -0.73 -8.93
CA GLN A 352 -18.96 -0.67 -10.38
C GLN A 352 -17.55 -0.15 -10.65
N TYR A 353 -16.54 -0.86 -10.12
CA TYR A 353 -15.16 -0.40 -10.15
C TYR A 353 -14.58 -0.28 -11.56
N GLU A 354 -15.07 -1.09 -12.52
CA GLU A 354 -14.59 -1.06 -13.91
C GLU A 354 -14.85 0.27 -14.63
N SER A 355 -15.90 1.01 -14.24
CA SER A 355 -16.21 2.33 -14.79
C SER A 355 -15.46 3.48 -14.11
N ALA A 356 -14.82 3.22 -12.95
CA ALA A 356 -14.06 4.24 -12.25
C ALA A 356 -12.65 4.38 -12.86
N PRO A 357 -12.07 5.60 -12.85
CA PRO A 357 -10.73 5.76 -13.35
C PRO A 357 -9.68 5.20 -12.39
N MET A 358 -8.50 4.86 -12.94
CA MET A 358 -7.34 4.49 -12.12
C MET A 358 -6.87 5.66 -11.25
N GLY A 359 -7.05 6.89 -11.73
CA GLY A 359 -6.71 8.09 -10.99
C GLY A 359 -6.96 9.38 -11.75
N TYR A 360 -6.78 10.47 -11.02
CA TYR A 360 -6.96 11.84 -11.48
C TYR A 360 -5.66 12.62 -11.35
N LEU A 361 -5.45 13.54 -12.28
CA LEU A 361 -4.52 14.65 -12.14
C LEU A 361 -5.32 15.93 -11.90
N LEU A 362 -5.32 16.44 -10.68
CA LEU A 362 -5.88 17.75 -10.37
C LEU A 362 -4.76 18.79 -10.53
N CYS A 363 -4.90 19.67 -11.52
CA CYS A 363 -3.86 20.64 -11.85
C CYS A 363 -4.39 22.05 -11.96
N GLY A 364 -3.50 23.04 -11.88
CA GLY A 364 -3.84 24.46 -12.00
C GLY A 364 -3.25 25.31 -10.89
N PRO A 365 -3.51 26.62 -10.90
CA PRO A 365 -2.82 27.56 -10.04
C PRO A 365 -2.93 27.25 -8.55
N VAL A 366 -1.97 27.73 -7.77
CA VAL A 366 -2.00 27.63 -6.30
C VAL A 366 -3.27 28.32 -5.77
N GLY A 367 -3.87 27.80 -4.68
CA GLY A 367 -5.08 28.40 -4.10
C GLY A 367 -6.40 28.09 -4.81
N THR A 368 -6.42 27.16 -5.77
CA THR A 368 -7.64 26.66 -6.45
C THR A 368 -8.39 25.56 -5.69
N GLY A 369 -7.88 25.11 -4.53
CA GLY A 369 -8.55 24.08 -3.72
C GLY A 369 -8.36 22.64 -4.22
N LYS A 370 -7.25 22.31 -4.90
CA LYS A 370 -6.92 20.95 -5.37
C LYS A 370 -7.02 19.90 -4.26
N SER A 371 -6.33 20.10 -3.13
CA SER A 371 -6.32 19.16 -2.00
C SER A 371 -7.70 19.05 -1.35
N PHE A 372 -8.40 20.18 -1.20
CA PHE A 372 -9.77 20.21 -0.69
C PHE A 372 -10.77 19.43 -1.57
N LEU A 373 -10.67 19.55 -2.91
CA LEU A 373 -11.51 18.81 -3.84
C LEU A 373 -11.26 17.29 -3.74
N ALA A 374 -9.99 16.89 -3.62
CA ALA A 374 -9.62 15.49 -3.46
C ALA A 374 -10.18 14.88 -2.16
N GLU A 375 -10.07 15.60 -1.04
CA GLU A 375 -10.66 15.19 0.24
C GLU A 375 -12.19 15.11 0.17
N CYS A 376 -12.85 16.10 -0.46
CA CYS A 376 -14.30 16.11 -0.64
C CYS A 376 -14.78 14.96 -1.53
N TYR A 377 -13.98 14.56 -2.52
CA TYR A 377 -14.28 13.37 -3.32
C TYR A 377 -14.26 12.12 -2.45
N ALA A 378 -13.23 11.90 -1.64
CA ALA A 378 -13.17 10.77 -0.71
C ALA A 378 -14.38 10.72 0.23
N GLY A 379 -14.80 11.88 0.76
CA GLY A 379 -16.01 12.00 1.58
C GLY A 379 -17.31 11.72 0.82
N SER A 380 -17.39 12.11 -0.45
CA SER A 380 -18.56 11.82 -1.29
C SER A 380 -18.68 10.35 -1.67
N VAL A 381 -17.54 9.67 -1.80
CA VAL A 381 -17.50 8.21 -2.00
C VAL A 381 -17.80 7.49 -0.68
N GLY A 382 -17.38 8.06 0.46
CA GLY A 382 -17.56 7.49 1.79
C GLY A 382 -16.43 6.52 2.16
N ILE A 383 -15.20 6.79 1.70
CA ILE A 383 -14.04 5.91 1.87
C ILE A 383 -12.85 6.64 2.51
N PRO A 384 -11.87 5.91 3.11
CA PRO A 384 -10.70 6.52 3.68
C PRO A 384 -9.90 7.34 2.66
N CYS A 385 -9.26 8.41 3.15
CA CYS A 385 -8.34 9.24 2.37
C CYS A 385 -6.94 9.13 2.99
N ALA A 386 -5.98 8.69 2.20
CA ALA A 386 -4.58 8.55 2.58
C ALA A 386 -3.73 9.56 1.80
N VAL A 387 -2.98 10.41 2.50
CA VAL A 387 -2.00 11.32 1.88
C VAL A 387 -0.63 10.68 1.98
N LEU A 388 0.02 10.48 0.83
CA LEU A 388 1.40 10.03 0.77
C LEU A 388 2.31 11.23 1.03
N LYS A 389 3.02 11.20 2.17
CA LYS A 389 3.97 12.27 2.53
C LYS A 389 5.19 12.24 1.63
N ASN A 390 5.89 13.38 1.55
CA ASN A 390 7.09 13.50 0.73
C ASN A 390 8.17 12.51 1.22
N PHE A 391 8.42 11.48 0.42
CA PHE A 391 9.35 10.39 0.70
C PHE A 391 10.80 10.72 0.30
N ARG A 392 11.04 11.87 -0.35
CA ARG A 392 12.38 12.25 -0.83
C ARG A 392 13.31 12.75 0.28
N SER A 393 12.78 13.39 1.31
CA SER A 393 13.60 14.04 2.36
C SER A 393 13.97 13.14 3.52
N LYS A 394 13.40 11.93 3.61
CA LYS A 394 13.58 11.01 4.73
C LYS A 394 14.27 9.74 4.26
N TYR A 395 15.60 9.69 4.40
CA TYR A 395 16.44 8.48 4.32
C TYR A 395 16.69 7.91 2.92
N VAL A 396 17.84 8.29 2.36
CA VAL A 396 18.51 7.61 1.26
C VAL A 396 18.87 6.20 1.75
N GLY A 397 18.10 5.18 1.35
CA GLY A 397 18.34 3.77 1.65
C GLY A 397 17.15 3.00 2.24
N GLU A 398 16.37 3.60 3.15
CA GLU A 398 15.24 2.95 3.86
C GLU A 398 13.87 3.20 3.21
N THR A 399 13.80 4.06 2.19
CA THR A 399 12.53 4.50 1.58
C THR A 399 11.87 3.47 0.67
N GLU A 400 12.64 2.61 -0.01
CA GLU A 400 12.10 1.67 -1.00
C GLU A 400 11.25 0.57 -0.33
N GLY A 401 11.81 -0.15 0.64
CA GLY A 401 11.06 -1.19 1.36
C GLY A 401 9.88 -0.63 2.15
N ASN A 402 10.06 0.53 2.79
CA ASN A 402 8.98 1.21 3.50
C ASN A 402 7.83 1.58 2.55
N LEU A 403 8.14 2.06 1.35
CA LEU A 403 7.14 2.34 0.33
C LEU A 403 6.48 1.06 -0.17
N GLU A 404 7.24 -0.02 -0.40
CA GLU A 404 6.68 -1.32 -0.81
C GLU A 404 5.66 -1.83 0.20
N HIS A 405 6.02 -1.81 1.49
CA HIS A 405 5.15 -2.17 2.60
C HIS A 405 3.91 -1.27 2.63
N THR A 406 4.09 0.04 2.52
CA THR A 406 3.02 1.04 2.49
C THR A 406 2.03 0.79 1.34
N LEU A 407 2.53 0.48 0.14
CA LEU A 407 1.68 0.10 -0.99
C LEU A 407 0.93 -1.21 -0.70
N GLY A 408 1.57 -2.17 -0.01
CA GLY A 408 0.93 -3.39 0.49
C GLY A 408 -0.24 -3.13 1.45
N VAL A 409 -0.06 -2.21 2.40
CA VAL A 409 -1.15 -1.75 3.27
C VAL A 409 -2.28 -1.16 2.43
N LEU A 410 -1.97 -0.26 1.49
CA LEU A 410 -2.97 0.37 0.61
C LEU A 410 -3.80 -0.66 -0.17
N ARG A 411 -3.17 -1.73 -0.69
CA ARG A 411 -3.86 -2.83 -1.36
C ARG A 411 -4.89 -3.54 -0.48
N SER A 412 -4.63 -3.63 0.83
CA SER A 412 -5.47 -4.37 1.79
C SER A 412 -6.57 -3.54 2.45
N LEU A 413 -6.56 -2.22 2.28
CA LEU A 413 -7.53 -1.30 2.90
C LEU A 413 -8.95 -1.44 2.34
N GLY A 414 -9.10 -1.86 1.08
CA GLY A 414 -10.35 -1.74 0.33
C GLY A 414 -10.40 -0.42 -0.45
N PRO A 415 -11.57 0.07 -0.88
CA PRO A 415 -11.63 1.32 -1.64
C PRO A 415 -11.01 2.45 -0.81
N VAL A 416 -9.98 3.10 -1.35
CA VAL A 416 -9.23 4.20 -0.71
C VAL A 416 -8.86 5.25 -1.74
N VAL A 417 -8.95 6.52 -1.36
CA VAL A 417 -8.36 7.62 -2.14
C VAL A 417 -6.94 7.84 -1.66
N VAL A 418 -5.97 7.82 -2.58
CA VAL A 418 -4.56 8.08 -2.28
C VAL A 418 -4.15 9.39 -2.93
N ILE A 419 -3.85 10.39 -2.11
CA ILE A 419 -3.43 11.73 -2.54
C ILE A 419 -1.90 11.79 -2.55
N ILE A 420 -1.34 12.25 -3.66
CA ILE A 420 0.04 12.71 -3.75
C ILE A 420 0.00 14.21 -4.04
N ASP A 421 0.19 15.02 -3.01
CA ASP A 421 0.28 16.47 -3.16
C ASP A 421 1.68 16.87 -3.64
N GLU A 422 1.78 18.00 -4.34
CA GLU A 422 3.00 18.45 -5.03
C GLU A 422 3.65 17.31 -5.83
N ALA A 423 2.84 16.60 -6.62
CA ALA A 423 3.23 15.38 -7.30
C ALA A 423 4.46 15.59 -8.23
N ASP A 424 4.64 16.79 -8.77
CA ASP A 424 5.82 17.19 -9.53
C ASP A 424 7.09 17.22 -8.66
N ALA A 425 7.02 17.72 -7.43
CA ALA A 425 8.16 17.68 -6.51
C ALA A 425 8.46 16.26 -6.04
N ALA A 426 7.41 15.46 -5.77
CA ALA A 426 7.54 14.09 -5.32
C ALA A 426 8.04 13.13 -6.43
N LEU A 427 7.57 13.30 -7.68
CA LEU A 427 7.71 12.32 -8.76
C LEU A 427 8.41 12.88 -10.03
N GLY A 428 8.72 14.17 -10.10
CA GLY A 428 9.21 14.84 -11.32
C GLY A 428 10.67 14.60 -11.69
N ASN A 429 11.60 14.62 -10.73
CA ASN A 429 13.03 14.53 -11.05
C ASN A 429 13.51 13.07 -11.06
N ARG A 430 13.67 12.50 -12.25
CA ARG A 430 14.27 11.17 -12.47
C ARG A 430 15.81 11.20 -12.39
N GLU A 431 16.41 12.38 -12.59
CA GLU A 431 17.84 12.57 -12.89
C GLU A 431 18.53 13.55 -11.93
N SER A 432 18.18 13.56 -10.64
CA SER A 432 19.04 14.29 -9.68
C SER A 432 20.39 13.58 -9.60
N ASP A 433 21.38 14.14 -10.29
CA ASP A 433 22.79 13.71 -10.25
C ASP A 433 23.23 13.57 -8.78
N GLY A 434 23.55 12.33 -8.39
CA GLY A 434 24.00 12.00 -7.03
C GLY A 434 23.10 11.03 -6.25
N ASP A 435 21.87 10.75 -6.70
CA ASP A 435 21.03 9.72 -6.09
C ASP A 435 21.25 8.37 -6.81
N SER A 436 21.54 7.31 -6.06
CA SER A 436 22.03 5.99 -6.52
C SER A 436 20.99 5.13 -7.28
N GLY A 437 20.14 5.77 -8.11
CA GLY A 437 19.01 5.17 -8.80
C GLY A 437 17.78 4.91 -7.91
N THR A 438 17.83 5.32 -6.64
CA THR A 438 16.76 5.11 -5.65
C THR A 438 15.47 5.83 -6.04
N SER A 439 15.56 7.11 -6.41
CA SER A 439 14.41 7.88 -6.90
C SER A 439 13.71 7.23 -8.11
N ALA A 440 14.48 6.62 -9.02
CA ALA A 440 13.92 5.94 -10.21
C ALA A 440 13.18 4.64 -9.84
N ARG A 441 13.67 3.87 -8.86
CA ARG A 441 12.98 2.65 -8.38
C ARG A 441 11.69 2.98 -7.65
N VAL A 442 11.72 3.95 -6.73
CA VAL A 442 10.54 4.45 -6.01
C VAL A 442 9.46 4.91 -6.99
N PHE A 443 9.84 5.72 -7.98
CA PHE A 443 8.93 6.14 -9.04
C PHE A 443 8.31 4.94 -9.78
N SER A 444 9.14 3.95 -10.14
CA SER A 444 8.70 2.77 -10.87
C SER A 444 7.70 1.94 -10.06
N MET A 445 7.85 1.87 -8.73
CA MET A 445 6.92 1.18 -7.84
C MET A 445 5.55 1.87 -7.80
N ILE A 446 5.53 3.20 -7.64
CA ILE A 446 4.28 3.98 -7.67
C ILE A 446 3.61 3.83 -9.04
N ALA A 447 4.36 4.02 -10.12
CA ALA A 447 3.85 3.89 -11.48
C ALA A 447 3.33 2.47 -11.80
N ARG A 448 3.96 1.43 -11.24
CA ARG A 448 3.49 0.03 -11.34
C ARG A 448 2.18 -0.15 -10.57
N GLN A 449 2.11 0.32 -9.33
CA GLN A 449 0.91 0.21 -8.49
C GLN A 449 -0.27 0.98 -9.10
N MET A 450 -0.04 2.18 -9.62
CA MET A 450 -1.04 2.98 -10.34
C MET A 450 -1.54 2.31 -11.62
N GLY A 451 -0.71 1.50 -12.28
CA GLY A 451 -1.04 0.85 -13.54
C GLY A 451 -1.70 -0.52 -13.40
N ASP A 452 -1.85 -1.03 -12.18
CA ASP A 452 -2.33 -2.39 -11.92
C ASP A 452 -3.86 -2.42 -11.84
N THR A 453 -4.50 -2.90 -12.90
CA THR A 453 -5.96 -2.89 -13.09
C THR A 453 -6.71 -3.70 -12.04
N ARG A 454 -6.06 -4.61 -11.32
CA ARG A 454 -6.67 -5.36 -10.20
C ARG A 454 -7.15 -4.44 -9.07
N TYR A 455 -6.60 -3.22 -9.00
CA TYR A 455 -6.94 -2.19 -8.03
C TYR A 455 -7.79 -1.05 -8.59
N ARG A 456 -8.28 -1.16 -9.84
CA ARG A 456 -9.20 -0.16 -10.41
C ARG A 456 -10.39 0.06 -9.49
N GLY A 457 -10.74 1.31 -9.21
CA GLY A 457 -11.82 1.70 -8.29
C GLY A 457 -11.62 1.31 -6.80
N LYS A 458 -10.65 0.44 -6.50
CA LYS A 458 -10.23 0.07 -5.14
C LYS A 458 -9.13 1.01 -4.63
N ILE A 459 -8.25 1.48 -5.51
CA ILE A 459 -7.29 2.54 -5.19
C ILE A 459 -7.50 3.63 -6.22
N VAL A 460 -8.01 4.78 -5.79
CA VAL A 460 -8.15 5.96 -6.65
C VAL A 460 -7.00 6.90 -6.37
N TRP A 461 -6.08 7.01 -7.32
CA TRP A 461 -4.94 7.91 -7.19
C TRP A 461 -5.34 9.34 -7.53
N MET A 462 -4.93 10.30 -6.71
CA MET A 462 -5.15 11.72 -6.94
C MET A 462 -3.82 12.45 -6.88
N LEU A 463 -3.27 12.76 -8.06
CA LEU A 463 -2.05 13.55 -8.19
C LEU A 463 -2.42 15.02 -8.22
N LEU A 464 -1.86 15.82 -7.32
CA LEU A 464 -2.13 17.25 -7.22
C LEU A 464 -0.86 18.03 -7.56
N THR A 465 -0.96 19.02 -8.46
CA THR A 465 0.21 19.83 -8.83
C THR A 465 -0.19 21.18 -9.44
N SER A 466 0.66 22.19 -9.30
CA SER A 466 0.58 23.43 -10.10
C SER A 466 1.41 23.36 -11.39
N ARG A 467 2.29 22.36 -11.52
CA ARG A 467 3.26 22.18 -12.61
C ARG A 467 3.12 20.81 -13.26
N PRO A 468 1.98 20.51 -13.91
CA PRO A 468 1.79 19.22 -14.56
C PRO A 468 2.76 19.01 -15.73
N ASP A 469 3.39 20.07 -16.25
CA ASP A 469 4.49 20.02 -17.21
C ASP A 469 5.75 19.31 -16.69
N LEU A 470 5.98 19.33 -15.36
CA LEU A 470 7.13 18.67 -14.73
C LEU A 470 6.85 17.21 -14.37
N LEU A 471 5.59 16.76 -14.47
CA LEU A 471 5.22 15.37 -14.23
C LEU A 471 5.59 14.48 -15.42
N PRO A 472 6.21 13.31 -15.18
CA PRO A 472 6.50 12.36 -16.25
C PRO A 472 5.23 11.88 -16.95
N ILE A 473 5.27 11.81 -18.28
CA ILE A 473 4.17 11.34 -19.13
C ILE A 473 3.70 9.94 -18.71
N ASP A 474 4.63 9.11 -18.23
CA ASP A 474 4.34 7.79 -17.71
C ASP A 474 3.26 7.79 -16.63
N LEU A 475 3.21 8.78 -15.72
CA LEU A 475 2.19 8.81 -14.67
C LEU A 475 0.83 9.32 -15.16
N LYS A 476 0.85 10.18 -16.19
CA LYS A 476 -0.31 10.92 -16.72
C LYS A 476 -1.05 10.19 -17.86
N ARG A 477 -0.54 9.05 -18.32
CA ARG A 477 -1.15 8.32 -19.43
C ARG A 477 -2.35 7.50 -18.99
N GLN A 478 -3.13 7.04 -19.98
CA GLN A 478 -4.25 6.12 -19.79
C GLN A 478 -3.85 4.88 -18.96
N GLY A 479 -4.72 4.46 -18.05
CA GLY A 479 -4.47 3.38 -17.10
C GLY A 479 -3.68 3.80 -15.84
N ARG A 480 -3.39 5.09 -15.63
CA ARG A 480 -2.80 5.64 -14.39
C ARG A 480 -3.58 6.89 -13.95
N ALA A 481 -2.99 8.09 -13.92
CA ALA A 481 -3.75 9.33 -13.74
C ALA A 481 -4.41 9.71 -15.07
N GLU A 482 -5.47 8.99 -15.44
CA GLU A 482 -6.04 9.02 -16.79
C GLU A 482 -7.03 10.18 -17.04
N VAL A 483 -7.53 10.82 -15.99
CA VAL A 483 -8.43 11.98 -16.08
C VAL A 483 -7.74 13.21 -15.51
N HIS A 484 -7.46 14.20 -16.36
CA HIS A 484 -6.85 15.46 -15.94
C HIS A 484 -7.91 16.55 -15.83
N ILE A 485 -8.05 17.09 -14.64
CA ILE A 485 -9.02 18.12 -14.28
C ILE A 485 -8.25 19.40 -13.93
N PRO A 486 -8.26 20.41 -14.81
CA PRO A 486 -7.72 21.71 -14.49
C PRO A 486 -8.70 22.51 -13.61
N LEU A 487 -8.18 23.11 -12.55
CA LEU A 487 -8.89 24.04 -11.67
C LEU A 487 -8.38 25.46 -11.92
N PHE A 488 -9.29 26.42 -11.87
CA PHE A 488 -9.03 27.82 -12.17
C PHE A 488 -9.59 28.72 -11.08
N TYR A 489 -9.19 29.98 -11.07
CA TYR A 489 -9.85 30.96 -10.21
C TYR A 489 -11.26 31.25 -10.74
N PRO A 490 -12.17 31.76 -9.87
CA PRO A 490 -13.48 32.20 -10.30
C PRO A 490 -13.39 33.16 -11.48
N HIS A 491 -14.17 32.89 -12.53
CA HIS A 491 -14.07 33.61 -13.80
C HIS A 491 -15.28 34.50 -14.10
N ASP A 492 -16.36 34.34 -13.35
CA ASP A 492 -17.55 35.18 -13.41
C ASP A 492 -18.04 35.52 -12.00
N GLN A 493 -18.98 36.46 -11.92
CA GLN A 493 -19.52 36.93 -10.64
C GLN A 493 -20.23 35.81 -9.87
N THR A 494 -20.89 34.87 -10.57
CA THR A 494 -21.63 33.77 -9.93
C THR A 494 -20.68 32.80 -9.22
N GLU A 495 -19.57 32.44 -9.86
CA GLU A 495 -18.53 31.63 -9.23
C GLU A 495 -17.83 32.37 -8.10
N PHE A 496 -17.59 33.67 -8.27
CA PHE A 496 -16.97 34.50 -7.24
C PHE A 496 -17.85 34.56 -5.99
N ASP A 497 -19.14 34.86 -6.15
CA ASP A 497 -20.12 34.93 -5.06
C ASP A 497 -20.20 33.58 -4.32
N ALA A 498 -20.29 32.48 -5.08
CA ALA A 498 -20.32 31.14 -4.51
C ALA A 498 -19.05 30.82 -3.71
N MET A 499 -17.88 31.19 -4.22
CA MET A 499 -16.59 31.01 -3.53
C MET A 499 -16.50 31.87 -2.27
N PHE A 500 -16.90 33.14 -2.36
CA PHE A 500 -16.89 34.08 -1.24
C PHE A 500 -17.79 33.62 -0.09
N VAL A 501 -19.02 33.20 -0.40
CA VAL A 501 -19.95 32.64 0.59
C VAL A 501 -19.40 31.36 1.21
N ALA A 502 -18.78 30.50 0.41
CA ALA A 502 -18.13 29.28 0.92
C ALA A 502 -16.99 29.59 1.89
N MET A 503 -16.12 30.56 1.55
CA MET A 503 -15.03 31.00 2.43
C MET A 503 -15.53 31.68 3.70
N ALA A 504 -16.57 32.52 3.61
CA ALA A 504 -17.22 33.10 4.79
C ALA A 504 -17.77 32.02 5.73
N LYS A 505 -18.42 30.98 5.18
CA LYS A 505 -18.92 29.84 5.96
C LYS A 505 -17.76 29.07 6.61
N LYS A 506 -16.68 28.80 5.88
CA LYS A 506 -15.45 28.14 6.38
C LYS A 506 -14.86 28.92 7.56
N CYS A 507 -14.74 30.25 7.42
CA CYS A 507 -14.19 31.14 8.44
C CYS A 507 -15.18 31.49 9.57
N LYS A 508 -16.42 30.97 9.54
CA LYS A 508 -17.50 31.26 10.49
C LYS A 508 -17.81 32.76 10.59
N VAL A 509 -17.77 33.46 9.45
CA VAL A 509 -18.06 34.89 9.34
C VAL A 509 -19.50 35.08 8.90
N LYS A 510 -20.25 35.90 9.64
CA LYS A 510 -21.60 36.34 9.25
C LYS A 510 -21.49 37.55 8.33
N LEU A 511 -22.06 37.44 7.14
CA LEU A 511 -22.09 38.50 6.14
C LEU A 511 -23.40 39.29 6.24
N ALA A 512 -23.34 40.60 6.00
CA ALA A 512 -24.53 41.40 5.76
C ALA A 512 -25.24 40.95 4.46
N ALA A 513 -26.55 41.20 4.37
CA ALA A 513 -27.33 40.86 3.19
C ALA A 513 -26.77 41.55 1.93
N GLY A 514 -26.68 40.80 0.83
CA GLY A 514 -26.19 41.33 -0.46
C GLY A 514 -24.66 41.26 -0.66
N LEU A 515 -23.88 40.79 0.33
CA LEU A 515 -22.45 40.54 0.15
C LEU A 515 -22.16 39.22 -0.59
N PRO A 516 -21.07 39.16 -1.38
CA PRO A 516 -20.06 40.20 -1.56
C PRO A 516 -20.49 41.35 -2.48
N GLY A 517 -21.59 41.21 -3.23
CA GLY A 517 -22.05 42.21 -4.18
C GLY A 517 -21.17 42.24 -5.46
N PRO A 518 -21.41 43.18 -6.38
CA PRO A 518 -20.64 43.28 -7.62
C PRO A 518 -19.18 43.60 -7.32
N ILE A 519 -18.29 42.65 -7.64
CA ILE A 519 -16.83 42.79 -7.45
C ILE A 519 -16.16 42.63 -8.81
N ASN A 520 -15.06 43.37 -9.02
CA ASN A 520 -14.27 43.19 -10.22
C ASN A 520 -13.57 41.83 -10.22
N VAL A 521 -14.18 40.83 -10.87
CA VAL A 521 -13.60 39.48 -10.99
C VAL A 521 -12.25 39.45 -11.74
N ASN A 522 -11.91 40.50 -12.49
CA ASN A 522 -10.60 40.62 -13.14
C ASN A 522 -9.44 40.84 -12.17
N LEU A 523 -9.71 41.09 -10.88
CA LEU A 523 -8.70 41.03 -9.82
C LEU A 523 -8.01 39.65 -9.78
N GLY A 524 -8.68 38.61 -10.29
CA GLY A 524 -8.08 37.31 -10.48
C GLY A 524 -7.65 36.69 -9.16
N LEU A 525 -8.52 36.76 -8.16
CA LEU A 525 -8.31 36.26 -6.80
C LEU A 525 -8.52 34.74 -6.75
N SER A 526 -7.62 34.03 -6.09
CA SER A 526 -7.78 32.60 -5.80
C SER A 526 -8.78 32.36 -4.67
N GLY A 527 -9.16 31.10 -4.43
CA GLY A 527 -9.96 30.75 -3.25
C GLY A 527 -9.24 31.07 -1.94
N ALA A 528 -7.91 30.93 -1.91
CA ALA A 528 -7.09 31.31 -0.75
C ALA A 528 -7.03 32.85 -0.57
N ASP A 529 -6.93 33.60 -1.67
CA ASP A 529 -6.97 35.07 -1.61
C ASP A 529 -8.34 35.55 -1.12
N ILE A 530 -9.43 34.95 -1.60
CA ILE A 530 -10.80 35.24 -1.13
C ILE A 530 -10.95 34.93 0.37
N GLU A 531 -10.39 33.82 0.85
CA GLU A 531 -10.35 33.50 2.28
C GLU A 531 -9.59 34.56 3.09
N SER A 532 -8.44 35.01 2.60
CA SER A 532 -7.68 36.10 3.22
C SER A 532 -8.46 37.41 3.25
N VAL A 533 -9.16 37.77 2.17
CA VAL A 533 -10.04 38.95 2.12
C VAL A 533 -11.15 38.84 3.17
N VAL A 534 -11.84 37.69 3.26
CA VAL A 534 -12.89 37.45 4.27
C VAL A 534 -12.36 37.64 5.70
N LEU A 535 -11.17 37.11 5.99
CA LEU A 535 -10.54 37.25 7.31
C LEU A 535 -10.09 38.70 7.57
N ALA A 536 -9.60 39.41 6.56
CA ALA A 536 -9.25 40.82 6.65
C ALA A 536 -10.50 41.69 6.91
N SER A 537 -11.60 41.46 6.19
CA SER A 537 -12.88 42.14 6.45
C SER A 537 -13.38 41.86 7.86
N ARG A 538 -13.20 40.63 8.37
CA ARG A 538 -13.51 40.30 9.76
C ARG A 538 -12.68 41.11 10.75
N ARG A 539 -11.38 41.26 10.51
CA ARG A 539 -10.49 42.05 11.35
C ARG A 539 -10.93 43.52 11.39
N ILE A 540 -11.18 44.12 10.23
CA ILE A 540 -11.66 45.50 10.12
C ILE A 540 -12.99 45.68 10.86
N GLY A 541 -13.93 44.74 10.69
CA GLY A 541 -15.19 44.76 11.41
C GLY A 541 -15.04 44.64 12.93
N LEU A 542 -14.05 43.87 13.41
CA LEU A 542 -13.73 43.78 14.85
C LEU A 542 -13.16 45.10 15.39
N GLU A 543 -12.25 45.74 14.64
CA GLU A 543 -11.69 47.04 15.01
C GLU A 543 -12.78 48.13 15.03
N ARG A 544 -13.68 48.13 14.03
CA ARG A 544 -14.87 49.00 14.01
C ARG A 544 -15.78 48.79 15.21
N ALA A 545 -16.09 47.54 15.56
CA ALA A 545 -16.93 47.22 16.71
C ALA A 545 -16.27 47.66 18.03
N ALA A 546 -14.97 47.42 18.19
CA ALA A 546 -14.20 47.82 19.37
C ALA A 546 -14.20 49.35 19.55
N ASN A 547 -14.03 50.11 18.47
CA ASN A 547 -14.12 51.58 18.48
C ASN A 547 -15.52 52.08 18.87
N GLN A 548 -16.55 51.26 18.68
CA GLN A 548 -17.94 51.52 19.08
C GLN A 548 -18.28 50.94 20.46
N GLY A 549 -17.31 50.43 21.22
CA GLY A 549 -17.50 49.83 22.54
C GLY A 549 -18.12 48.43 22.54
N HIS A 550 -18.20 47.76 21.38
CA HIS A 550 -18.72 46.40 21.23
C HIS A 550 -17.57 45.39 21.11
N SER A 551 -17.77 44.17 21.61
CA SER A 551 -16.75 43.11 21.56
C SER A 551 -16.61 42.44 20.19
N ALA A 552 -17.67 42.45 19.38
CA ALA A 552 -17.66 41.91 18.02
C ALA A 552 -18.78 42.54 17.16
N PRO A 553 -18.61 42.62 15.82
CA PRO A 553 -19.68 43.03 14.93
C PRO A 553 -20.71 41.89 14.76
N ASP A 554 -22.00 42.24 14.60
CA ASP A 554 -23.06 41.28 14.29
C ASP A 554 -22.89 40.65 12.90
N THR A 555 -22.49 41.48 11.93
CA THR A 555 -22.21 41.10 10.54
C THR A 555 -21.07 41.95 9.98
N ILE A 556 -20.32 41.39 9.04
CA ILE A 556 -19.38 42.15 8.21
C ILE A 556 -20.16 42.97 7.20
N THR A 557 -19.82 44.26 7.09
CA THR A 557 -20.50 45.21 6.19
C THR A 557 -19.79 45.31 4.85
N GLN A 558 -20.42 46.01 3.91
CA GLN A 558 -19.81 46.32 2.62
C GLN A 558 -18.55 47.19 2.77
N ASP A 559 -18.56 48.17 3.68
CA ASP A 559 -17.39 49.02 3.93
C ASP A 559 -16.20 48.21 4.47
N ASP A 560 -16.45 47.26 5.38
CA ASP A 560 -15.41 46.37 5.91
C ASP A 560 -14.79 45.51 4.78
N LEU A 561 -15.60 45.08 3.80
CA LEU A 561 -15.16 44.30 2.64
C LEU A 561 -14.38 45.17 1.63
N HIS A 562 -14.89 46.35 1.31
CA HIS A 562 -14.22 47.26 0.38
C HIS A 562 -12.85 47.69 0.92
N ALA A 563 -12.76 48.04 2.20
CA ALA A 563 -11.49 48.38 2.83
C ALA A 563 -10.50 47.20 2.81
N ALA A 564 -10.98 45.97 3.04
CA ALA A 564 -10.15 44.78 2.94
C ALA A 564 -9.65 44.53 1.52
N LEU A 565 -10.49 44.71 0.50
CA LEU A 565 -10.12 44.52 -0.91
C LEU A 565 -9.12 45.57 -1.40
N ASP A 566 -9.26 46.81 -0.93
CA ASP A 566 -8.40 47.93 -1.33
C ASP A 566 -6.97 47.77 -0.78
N ASP A 567 -6.83 47.24 0.43
CA ASP A 567 -5.53 46.92 1.06
C ASP A 567 -4.96 45.56 0.63
N PHE A 568 -5.77 44.70 -0.02
CA PHE A 568 -5.36 43.35 -0.35
C PHE A 568 -4.40 43.31 -1.55
N MET A 569 -3.18 42.82 -1.31
CA MET A 569 -2.21 42.51 -2.35
C MET A 569 -2.23 41.00 -2.67
N PRO A 570 -2.65 40.58 -3.88
CA PRO A 570 -2.71 39.17 -4.24
C PRO A 570 -1.33 38.53 -4.35
N SER A 571 -1.20 37.33 -3.79
CA SER A 571 0.10 36.62 -3.70
C SER A 571 0.54 35.98 -5.02
N ALA A 572 -0.39 35.61 -5.90
CA ALA A 572 -0.15 34.87 -7.13
C ALA A 572 -0.73 35.59 -8.34
N GLN A 573 -0.04 36.62 -8.83
CA GLN A 573 -0.36 37.33 -10.07
C GLN A 573 0.81 37.30 -11.06
N GLY A 574 0.50 37.56 -12.33
CA GLY A 574 1.50 37.69 -13.39
C GLY A 574 1.78 36.40 -14.16
N LEU A 575 2.98 36.33 -14.75
CA LEU A 575 3.36 35.31 -15.72
C LEU A 575 3.38 33.89 -15.13
N GLU A 576 3.72 33.72 -13.85
CA GLU A 576 3.74 32.39 -13.23
C GLU A 576 2.35 31.76 -13.14
N LYS A 577 1.34 32.53 -12.72
CA LYS A 577 -0.06 32.08 -12.75
C LYS A 577 -0.49 31.73 -14.17
N GLU A 578 -0.19 32.59 -15.14
CA GLU A 578 -0.52 32.34 -16.54
C GLU A 578 0.13 31.04 -17.03
N MET A 579 1.39 30.79 -16.69
CA MET A 579 2.10 29.55 -17.00
C MET A 579 1.41 28.32 -16.39
N GLN A 580 1.02 28.39 -15.11
CA GLN A 580 0.30 27.30 -14.42
C GLN A 580 -1.07 27.04 -15.06
N GLU A 581 -1.83 28.09 -15.41
CA GLU A 581 -3.11 27.95 -16.12
C GLU A 581 -2.92 27.31 -17.50
N ILE A 582 -1.96 27.79 -18.30
CA ILE A 582 -1.70 27.24 -19.63
C ILE A 582 -1.25 25.78 -19.55
N SER A 583 -0.34 25.46 -18.62
CA SER A 583 0.12 24.08 -18.37
C SER A 583 -1.06 23.15 -18.07
N ALA A 584 -1.98 23.57 -17.18
CA ALA A 584 -3.19 22.80 -16.85
C ALA A 584 -4.16 22.68 -18.03
N VAL A 585 -4.31 23.72 -18.86
CA VAL A 585 -5.15 23.68 -20.08
C VAL A 585 -4.61 22.71 -21.11
N LEU A 586 -3.29 22.70 -21.32
CA LEU A 586 -2.62 21.82 -22.28
C LEU A 586 -2.71 20.34 -21.85
N GLU A 587 -2.67 20.09 -20.54
CA GLU A 587 -2.79 18.75 -19.95
C GLU A 587 -4.25 18.28 -19.85
N CYS A 588 -5.23 19.17 -20.00
CA CYS A 588 -6.65 18.84 -19.84
C CYS A 588 -7.11 17.70 -20.78
N THR A 589 -7.70 16.67 -20.19
CA THR A 589 -8.20 15.49 -20.91
C THR A 589 -9.50 15.74 -21.66
N GLU A 590 -10.39 16.59 -21.11
CA GLU A 590 -11.71 16.83 -21.67
C GLU A 590 -12.07 18.32 -21.67
N LYS A 591 -12.45 18.85 -22.84
CA LYS A 591 -12.78 20.28 -23.01
C LYS A 591 -13.88 20.78 -22.06
N ARG A 592 -14.77 19.90 -21.57
CA ARG A 592 -15.84 20.28 -20.64
C ARG A 592 -15.33 20.80 -19.29
N PHE A 593 -14.11 20.45 -18.87
CA PHE A 593 -13.53 20.94 -17.62
C PHE A 593 -12.98 22.38 -17.74
N LEU A 594 -12.78 22.87 -18.97
CA LEU A 594 -12.25 24.21 -19.19
C LEU A 594 -13.37 25.25 -19.04
N PRO A 595 -13.10 26.45 -18.48
CA PRO A 595 -13.96 27.62 -18.61
C PRO A 595 -14.11 28.06 -20.08
N GLU A 596 -15.17 28.78 -20.41
CA GLU A 596 -15.47 29.18 -21.80
C GLU A 596 -14.32 29.94 -22.47
N ARG A 597 -13.62 30.83 -21.74
CA ARG A 597 -12.43 31.54 -22.24
C ARG A 597 -11.34 30.60 -22.79
N TRP A 598 -11.14 29.47 -22.12
CA TRP A 598 -10.13 28.48 -22.50
C TRP A 598 -10.67 27.51 -23.55
N LYS A 599 -11.96 27.16 -23.50
CA LYS A 599 -12.61 26.35 -24.55
C LYS A 599 -12.52 27.03 -25.91
N GLN A 600 -12.77 28.34 -25.97
CA GLN A 600 -12.66 29.14 -27.19
C GLN A 600 -11.22 29.11 -27.72
N LYS A 601 -10.24 29.52 -26.91
CA LYS A 601 -8.82 29.50 -27.29
C LYS A 601 -8.33 28.14 -27.79
N VAL A 602 -8.71 27.05 -27.13
CA VAL A 602 -8.30 25.69 -27.54
C VAL A 602 -9.02 25.20 -28.79
N SER A 603 -10.20 25.76 -29.11
CA SER A 603 -11.00 25.35 -30.28
C SER A 603 -10.72 26.17 -31.53
N GLU A 604 -9.99 27.29 -31.43
CA GLU A 604 -9.45 28.00 -32.59
C GLU A 604 -8.42 27.15 -33.36
N LEU A 605 -8.27 27.42 -34.66
CA LEU A 605 -7.19 26.84 -35.48
C LEU A 605 -5.84 27.14 -34.82
N GLU A 606 -5.01 26.10 -34.68
CA GLU A 606 -3.69 26.16 -34.01
C GLU A 606 -3.73 26.72 -32.57
N GLY A 607 -4.91 26.76 -31.93
CA GLY A 607 -5.08 27.35 -30.60
C GLY A 607 -4.18 26.70 -29.55
N ARG A 608 -4.05 25.37 -29.59
CA ARG A 608 -3.12 24.63 -28.71
C ARG A 608 -1.64 24.95 -28.99
N ALA A 609 -1.25 25.11 -30.25
CA ALA A 609 0.13 25.44 -30.62
C ALA A 609 0.50 26.84 -30.10
N ARG A 610 -0.38 27.82 -30.28
CA ARG A 610 -0.21 29.18 -29.73
C ARG A 610 -0.09 29.19 -28.20
N LEU A 611 -0.84 28.33 -27.50
CA LEU A 611 -0.69 28.17 -26.06
C LEU A 611 0.66 27.55 -25.67
N GLN A 612 1.16 26.58 -26.43
CA GLN A 612 2.49 26.01 -26.21
C GLN A 612 3.61 27.04 -26.43
N GLU A 613 3.51 27.85 -27.49
CA GLU A 613 4.45 28.96 -27.74
C GLU A 613 4.43 29.97 -26.60
N ARG A 614 3.24 30.38 -26.13
CA ARG A 614 3.08 31.28 -24.99
C ARG A 614 3.67 30.69 -23.72
N PHE A 615 3.43 29.40 -23.45
CA PHE A 615 4.01 28.70 -22.32
C PHE A 615 5.54 28.68 -22.38
N ALA A 616 6.12 28.39 -23.54
CA ALA A 616 7.58 28.38 -23.74
C ALA A 616 8.18 29.77 -23.50
N ALA A 617 7.57 30.83 -24.05
CA ALA A 617 8.00 32.21 -23.86
C ALA A 617 7.96 32.64 -22.39
N ILE A 618 6.89 32.30 -21.66
CA ILE A 618 6.81 32.61 -20.22
C ILE A 618 7.89 31.85 -19.45
N ARG A 619 8.09 30.56 -19.76
CA ARG A 619 9.08 29.72 -19.08
C ARG A 619 10.49 30.24 -19.29
N GLU A 620 10.80 30.77 -20.49
CA GLU A 620 12.09 31.40 -20.77
C GLU A 620 12.29 32.65 -19.89
N ILE A 621 11.31 33.54 -19.83
CA ILE A 621 11.36 34.76 -18.99
C ILE A 621 11.56 34.40 -17.51
N LEU A 622 10.80 33.45 -16.98
CA LEU A 622 10.90 33.02 -15.58
C LEU A 622 12.17 32.21 -15.29
N GLY A 623 12.70 31.49 -16.29
CA GLY A 623 13.91 30.69 -16.19
C GLY A 623 15.21 31.51 -16.21
N THR A 624 15.22 32.63 -16.92
CA THR A 624 16.40 33.53 -17.00
C THR A 624 16.71 34.30 -15.71
N GLY A 625 15.87 34.20 -14.68
CA GLY A 625 16.04 34.89 -13.40
C GLY A 625 16.57 34.05 -12.23
N LYS A 626 16.99 32.78 -12.47
CA LYS A 626 17.56 31.89 -11.46
C LYS A 626 19.02 31.57 -11.70
#